data_AF-A0A2X3BXN2-F1
#
_entry.id   AF-A0A2X3BXN2-F1
#
_cell.length_a   1.000
_cell.length_b   1.000
_cell.length_c   1.000
_cell.angle_alpha   90.00
_cell.angle_beta   90.00
_cell.angle_gamma   90.00
#
_symmetry.space_group_name_H-M   'P 1'
#
loop_
_entity.id
_entity.type
_entity.pdbx_description
1 polymer ?
#
loop_
_entity_poly.entity_id
_entity_poly.type
_entity_poly.pdbx_seq_one_letter_code
_entity_poly.pdbx_strand_id
1 'polypeptide(L)'
;MFSTSERIDFSLGDMWVVMTDSLGNYRGRWRAYPVSGKPKAFQAAADTFDLAIYDRSTVQNPSRYFIATDSELNSTIWRVDSAKPNGDDTQTLSLTEYSDSIYP
;
A
#
# COMPACT_ATOMS: atom_id res chain seq x y z
N MET A 1 5.38 11.83 3.11
CA MET A 1 6.24 10.86 3.80
C MET A 1 5.34 9.91 4.55
N PHE A 2 5.47 8.60 4.34
CA PHE A 2 4.69 7.59 5.06
C PHE A 2 5.57 6.94 6.14
N SER A 3 4.96 6.65 7.29
CA SER A 3 5.63 5.99 8.42
C SER A 3 5.00 4.63 8.66
N THR A 4 5.84 3.63 8.88
CA THR A 4 5.46 2.24 9.19
C THR A 4 5.76 1.92 10.66
N SER A 5 5.08 0.91 11.21
CA SER A 5 5.41 0.35 12.53
C SER A 5 6.74 -0.43 12.50
N GLU A 6 7.05 -1.04 11.36
CA GLU A 6 8.20 -1.92 11.15
C GLU A 6 9.34 -1.20 10.41
N ARG A 7 10.57 -1.71 10.56
CA ARG A 7 11.72 -1.22 9.79
C ARG A 7 11.63 -1.77 8.37
N ILE A 8 11.98 -0.94 7.39
CA ILE A 8 12.00 -1.35 5.98
C ILE A 8 13.45 -1.61 5.60
N ASP A 9 13.74 -2.83 5.13
CA ASP A 9 15.07 -3.20 4.65
C ASP A 9 15.16 -3.01 3.13
N PHE A 10 15.67 -1.85 2.71
CA PHE A 10 15.89 -1.52 1.31
C PHE A 10 17.13 -2.24 0.70
N SER A 11 17.86 -3.05 1.47
CA SER A 11 18.98 -3.85 0.94
C SER A 11 18.52 -5.12 0.22
N LEU A 12 17.27 -5.54 0.43
CA LEU A 12 16.69 -6.75 -0.17
C LEU A 12 16.36 -6.58 -1.66
N GLY A 13 16.35 -5.35 -2.17
CA GLY A 13 16.08 -5.04 -3.57
C GLY A 13 15.23 -3.78 -3.73
N ASP A 14 14.71 -3.60 -4.95
CA ASP A 14 13.81 -2.50 -5.24
C ASP A 14 12.48 -2.69 -4.51
N MET A 15 12.16 -1.71 -3.66
CA MET A 15 10.90 -1.66 -2.92
C MET A 15 9.86 -0.91 -3.73
N TRP A 16 8.62 -1.38 -3.64
CA TRP A 16 7.47 -0.81 -4.33
C TRP A 16 6.33 -0.65 -3.35
N VAL A 17 5.59 0.44 -3.52
CA VAL A 17 4.39 0.74 -2.74
C VAL A 17 3.16 0.73 -3.64
N VAL A 18 2.12 0.02 -3.22
CA VAL A 18 0.77 0.06 -3.79
C VAL A 18 -0.13 0.85 -2.86
N MET A 19 -0.97 1.75 -3.38
CA MET A 19 -1.82 2.63 -2.57
C MET A 19 -3.27 2.70 -3.04
N THR A 20 -4.19 2.95 -2.09
CA THR A 20 -5.58 3.34 -2.37
C THR A 20 -5.80 4.85 -2.20
N ASP A 21 -6.81 5.42 -2.88
CA ASP A 21 -7.25 6.80 -2.66
C ASP A 21 -8.14 6.94 -1.41
N SER A 22 -8.68 8.13 -1.20
CA SER A 22 -9.62 8.47 -0.13
C SER A 22 -10.95 7.72 -0.20
N LEU A 23 -11.31 7.18 -1.36
CA LEU A 23 -12.53 6.37 -1.56
C LEU A 23 -12.24 4.87 -1.44
N GLY A 24 -10.96 4.49 -1.27
CA GLY A 24 -10.53 3.12 -1.16
C GLY A 24 -10.26 2.43 -2.49
N ASN A 25 -10.27 3.15 -3.62
CA ASN A 25 -9.94 2.55 -4.92
C ASN A 25 -8.43 2.39 -5.09
N TYR A 26 -8.01 1.33 -5.77
CA TYR A 26 -6.63 1.21 -6.24
C TYR A 26 -6.18 2.43 -7.05
N ARG A 27 -4.96 2.92 -6.77
CA ARG A 27 -4.38 4.06 -7.50
C ARG A 27 -3.17 3.73 -8.34
N GLY A 28 -2.32 2.82 -7.89
CA GLY A 28 -1.10 2.53 -8.63
C GLY A 28 -0.04 1.82 -7.80
N ARG A 29 1.08 1.57 -8.48
CA ARG A 29 2.31 0.99 -7.94
C ARG A 29 3.47 1.95 -8.25
N TRP A 30 4.20 2.37 -7.22
CA TRP A 30 5.32 3.29 -7.37
C TRP A 30 6.55 2.77 -6.65
N ARG A 31 7.74 3.06 -7.18
CA ARG A 31 9.00 2.70 -6.51
C ARG A 31 9.14 3.52 -5.23
N ALA A 32 9.48 2.83 -4.15
CA ALA A 32 9.71 3.40 -2.84
C ALA A 32 11.21 3.57 -2.58
N TYR A 33 11.58 4.67 -1.94
CA TYR A 33 12.96 5.02 -1.59
C TYR A 33 13.10 5.22 -0.08
N PRO A 34 14.27 4.88 0.49
CA PRO A 34 14.54 5.10 1.90
C PRO A 34 14.57 6.59 2.23
N VAL A 35 14.08 6.94 3.42
CA VAL A 35 14.22 8.29 3.96
C VAL A 35 15.43 8.33 4.91
N SER A 36 16.41 9.19 4.61
CA SER A 36 17.64 9.29 5.39
C SER A 36 17.35 9.53 6.89
N GLY A 37 18.01 8.75 7.75
CA GLY A 37 17.82 8.79 9.20
C GLY A 37 16.48 8.27 9.71
N LYS A 38 15.58 7.79 8.85
CA LYS A 38 14.24 7.30 9.22
C LYS A 38 14.00 5.87 8.69
N PRO A 39 14.49 4.85 9.40
CA PRO A 39 14.44 3.46 8.92
C PRO A 39 13.02 2.84 8.89
N LYS A 40 12.02 3.55 9.40
CA LYS A 40 10.59 3.17 9.37
C LYS A 40 9.78 4.09 8.47
N ALA A 41 10.42 4.71 7.49
CA ALA A 41 9.77 5.62 6.57
C ALA A 41 10.25 5.39 5.15
N PHE A 42 9.35 5.67 4.21
CA PHE A 42 9.64 5.66 2.79
C PHE A 42 9.07 6.92 2.11
N GLN A 43 9.56 7.16 0.90
CA GLN A 43 9.03 8.15 -0.03
C GLN A 43 8.86 7.54 -1.41
N ALA A 44 7.83 7.97 -2.15
CA ALA A 44 7.57 7.57 -3.51
C ALA A 44 7.07 8.78 -4.31
N ALA A 45 7.43 8.85 -5.58
CA ALA A 45 6.97 9.88 -6.51
C ALA A 45 5.63 9.43 -7.12
N ALA A 46 4.56 9.51 -6.33
CA ALA A 46 3.23 9.15 -6.78
C ALA A 46 2.54 10.33 -7.50
N ASP A 47 1.60 10.01 -8.38
CA ASP A 47 0.72 11.01 -8.99
C ASP A 47 -0.15 11.70 -7.93
N THR A 48 -0.70 12.87 -8.25
CA THR A 48 -1.60 13.57 -7.32
C THR A 48 -2.96 12.88 -7.26
N PHE A 49 -3.38 12.48 -6.06
CA PHE A 49 -4.72 12.00 -5.75
C PHE A 49 -5.03 12.26 -4.27
N ASP A 50 -6.32 12.29 -3.94
CA ASP A 50 -6.75 12.53 -2.56
C ASP A 50 -6.45 11.32 -1.67
N LEU A 51 -5.79 11.58 -0.54
CA LEU A 51 -5.53 10.60 0.50
C LEU A 51 -6.44 10.87 1.69
N ALA A 52 -7.06 9.81 2.22
CA ALA A 52 -7.67 9.85 3.53
C ALA A 52 -6.56 9.62 4.58
N ILE A 53 -6.21 10.66 5.35
CA ILE A 53 -5.23 10.56 6.44
C ILE A 53 -5.97 10.48 7.77
N TYR A 54 -5.73 9.41 8.52
CA TYR A 54 -6.41 9.17 9.79
C TYR A 54 -6.12 10.29 10.80
N ASP A 55 -7.17 10.92 11.30
CA ASP A 55 -7.08 12.06 12.24
C ASP A 55 -7.84 11.81 13.57
N ARG A 56 -8.44 10.62 13.74
CA ARG A 56 -9.31 10.25 14.88
C ARG A 56 -10.58 11.09 15.03
N SER A 57 -10.88 11.98 14.08
CA SER A 57 -12.03 12.89 14.15
C SER A 57 -12.87 12.79 12.89
N THR A 58 -12.39 13.32 11.76
CA THR A 58 -13.14 13.44 10.52
C THR A 58 -12.84 12.32 9.51
N VAL A 59 -11.70 11.65 9.67
CA VAL A 59 -11.24 10.54 8.82
C VAL A 59 -10.99 9.32 9.69
N GLN A 60 -11.97 8.40 9.70
CA GLN A 60 -11.85 7.12 10.41
C GLN A 60 -11.30 6.00 9.52
N ASN A 61 -11.54 6.08 8.21
CA ASN A 61 -11.02 5.11 7.26
C ASN A 61 -9.91 5.73 6.39
N PRO A 62 -8.63 5.59 6.79
CA PRO A 62 -7.55 6.12 6.00
C PRO A 62 -7.26 5.29 4.76
N SER A 63 -6.69 5.94 3.76
CA SER A 63 -6.06 5.29 2.62
C SER A 63 -5.03 4.27 3.11
N ARG A 64 -4.93 3.15 2.39
CA ARG A 64 -4.05 2.04 2.73
C ARG A 64 -2.90 1.96 1.75
N TYR A 65 -1.78 1.44 2.22
CA TYR A 65 -0.64 1.17 1.39
C TYR A 65 -0.03 -0.18 1.76
N PHE A 66 0.58 -0.83 0.79
CA PHE A 66 1.39 -2.03 0.98
C PHE A 66 2.76 -1.79 0.37
N ILE A 67 3.81 -2.20 1.08
CA ILE A 67 5.19 -2.07 0.62
C ILE A 67 5.88 -3.43 0.70
N ALA A 68 6.55 -3.79 -0.38
CA ALA A 68 7.31 -5.05 -0.50
C ALA A 68 8.35 -4.93 -1.62
N THR A 69 9.26 -5.90 -1.71
CA THR A 69 10.18 -5.99 -2.85
C THR A 69 9.43 -6.31 -4.14
N ASP A 70 10.03 -6.02 -5.30
CA ASP A 70 9.46 -6.38 -6.60
C ASP A 70 9.21 -7.89 -6.71
N SER A 71 10.15 -8.71 -6.23
CA SER A 71 10.01 -10.17 -6.23
C SER A 71 8.89 -10.66 -5.34
N GLU A 72 8.68 -10.05 -4.17
CA GLU A 72 7.58 -10.43 -3.26
C GLU A 72 6.22 -10.04 -3.86
N LEU A 73 6.10 -8.85 -4.45
CA LEU A 73 4.86 -8.44 -5.13
C LEU A 73 4.55 -9.30 -6.35
N ASN A 74 5.56 -9.63 -7.15
CA ASN A 74 5.38 -10.42 -8.36
C ASN A 74 5.22 -11.92 -8.06
N SER A 75 5.74 -12.44 -6.95
CA SER A 75 5.60 -13.88 -6.61
C SER A 75 4.22 -14.24 -6.09
N THR A 76 3.56 -13.28 -5.45
CA THR A 76 2.24 -13.47 -4.86
C THR A 76 1.13 -12.87 -5.75
N ILE A 77 1.51 -12.22 -6.86
CA ILE A 77 0.66 -11.67 -7.94
C ILE A 77 -0.68 -11.12 -7.43
N TRP A 78 -0.67 -10.32 -6.35
CA TRP A 78 -1.90 -9.73 -5.82
C TRP A 78 -1.98 -8.24 -6.09
N ARG A 79 -3.20 -7.77 -6.27
CA ARG A 79 -3.56 -6.36 -6.33
C ARG A 79 -4.57 -6.06 -5.24
N VAL A 80 -4.40 -4.93 -4.56
CA VAL A 80 -5.45 -4.35 -3.72
C VAL A 80 -6.51 -3.76 -4.63
N ASP A 81 -7.72 -4.29 -4.63
CA ASP A 81 -8.81 -3.78 -5.44
C ASP A 81 -9.56 -2.67 -4.72
N SER A 82 -9.92 -2.92 -3.47
CA SER A 82 -10.66 -1.95 -2.66
C SER A 82 -10.43 -2.10 -1.16
N ALA A 83 -10.76 -1.03 -0.44
CA ALA A 83 -10.71 -0.98 1.02
C ALA A 83 -12.01 -0.36 1.56
N LYS A 84 -12.85 -1.14 2.25
CA LYS A 84 -14.18 -0.72 2.72
C LYS A 84 -14.30 -0.84 4.24
N PRO A 85 -14.79 0.21 4.94
CA PRO A 85 -15.02 0.14 6.39
C PRO A 85 -16.22 -0.76 6.72
N ASN A 86 -16.14 -1.47 7.83
CA ASN A 86 -17.22 -2.29 8.38
C ASN A 86 -17.92 -1.55 9.54
N GLY A 87 -19.11 -2.02 9.93
CA GLY A 87 -19.91 -1.42 11.02
C GLY A 87 -19.42 -1.74 12.44
N ASP A 88 -18.30 -2.46 12.56
CA ASP A 88 -17.74 -3.00 13.80
C ASP A 88 -16.29 -2.55 14.04
N ASP A 89 -15.94 -1.35 13.56
CA ASP A 89 -14.58 -0.77 13.60
C ASP A 89 -13.49 -1.59 12.87
N THR A 90 -13.88 -2.62 12.12
CA THR A 90 -12.98 -3.37 11.25
C THR A 90 -12.99 -2.83 9.81
N GLN A 91 -12.09 -3.34 8.98
CA GLN A 91 -12.04 -3.00 7.56
C GLN A 91 -11.84 -4.26 6.73
N THR A 92 -12.53 -4.34 5.59
CA THR A 92 -12.28 -5.35 4.58
C THR A 92 -11.35 -4.81 3.50
N LEU A 93 -10.32 -5.58 3.22
CA LEU A 93 -9.44 -5.39 2.06
C LEU A 93 -9.79 -6.47 1.04
N SER A 94 -10.13 -6.06 -0.18
CA SER A 94 -10.29 -6.98 -1.29
C SER A 94 -8.97 -7.05 -2.04
N LEU A 95 -8.39 -8.24 -2.09
CA LEU A 95 -7.20 -8.55 -2.86
C LEU A 95 -7.59 -9.54 -3.95
N THR A 96 -7.17 -9.28 -5.19
CA THR A 96 -7.22 -10.28 -6.27
C THR A 96 -5.82 -10.81 -6.48
N GLU A 97 -5.66 -12.12 -6.31
CA GLU A 97 -4.47 -12.87 -6.71
C GLU A 97 -4.69 -13.40 -8.14
N TYR A 98 -3.76 -13.10 -9.04
CA TYR A 98 -3.71 -13.70 -10.36
C TYR A 98 -2.75 -14.88 -10.35
N SER A 99 -2.99 -15.88 -11.18
CA SER A 99 -2.02 -16.94 -11.37
C SER A 99 -1.99 -17.28 -12.84
N ASP A 100 -0.79 -17.29 -13.41
CA ASP A 100 -0.57 -17.63 -14.82
C ASP A 100 -1.05 -19.06 -15.13
N SER A 101 -1.14 -19.94 -14.13
CA SER A 101 -1.73 -21.28 -14.29
C SER A 101 -3.25 -21.30 -14.46
N ILE A 102 -3.96 -20.18 -14.29
CA ILE A 102 -5.42 -20.08 -14.45
C ILE A 102 -5.80 -19.70 -15.90
N TYR A 103 -4.84 -19.18 -16.69
CA TYR A 103 -5.02 -18.89 -18.11
C TYR A 103 -4.02 -19.73 -18.94
N PRO A 104 -4.45 -20.85 -19.57
CA PRO A 104 -3.59 -21.71 -20.37
C PRO A 104 -3.14 -21.08 -21.71
#